data_AF-A0A662CMN8-F1
#
_entry.id   AF-A0A662CMN8-F1
#
_cell.length_a   1.000
_cell.length_b   1.000
_cell.length_c   1.000
_cell.angle_alpha   90.00
_cell.angle_beta   90.00
_cell.angle_gamma   90.00
#
_symmetry.space_group_name_H-M   'P 1'
#
loop_
_entity.id
_entity.type
_entity.pdbx_description
1 polymer ?
#
loop_
_entity_poly.entity_id
_entity_poly.type
_entity_poly.pdbx_seq_one_letter_code
_entity_poly.pdbx_strand_id
1 'polypeptide(L)'
;RAMVKAAQARLRGAKAQWEKWEKDWKRFRALRERKVISQRRLDEVAAAAKGAKAQMESAQQELNRAKAALETAMAKKREITLRQKEIGVLESALATTQAKLEEAQALLEDTRIPSPVKGRVVEKLVEEGEVVTAGTPLVIVTNLDSLYLKIYIPEPQMGRIALGQEARIYVDAFPDTPFPAQVCYVASKAEFTPKEVQTHKERVQYTFAVKLCVKENRDHLLKPGMPGDGVIKVEPGPWWNPIREETVQ
;
A
#
# COMPACT_ATOMS: atom_id res chain seq x y z
N ARG A 1 -5.79 33.29 -34.37
CA ARG A 1 -6.31 32.86 -35.70
C ARG A 1 -7.39 33.79 -36.24
N ALA A 2 -8.40 34.20 -35.44
CA ALA A 2 -9.45 35.12 -35.88
C ALA A 2 -8.90 36.48 -36.39
N MET A 3 -7.94 37.08 -35.67
CA MET A 3 -7.30 38.36 -36.08
C MET A 3 -6.61 38.28 -37.45
N VAL A 4 -5.94 37.16 -37.77
CA VAL A 4 -5.32 36.96 -39.10
C VAL A 4 -6.38 36.90 -40.19
N LYS A 5 -7.49 36.18 -39.96
CA LYS A 5 -8.61 36.12 -40.92
C LYS A 5 -9.24 37.50 -41.15
N ALA A 6 -9.41 38.29 -40.10
CA ALA A 6 -9.94 39.65 -40.19
C ALA A 6 -8.98 40.59 -40.98
N ALA A 7 -7.68 40.54 -40.68
CA ALA A 7 -6.67 41.32 -41.41
C ALA A 7 -6.55 40.90 -42.88
N GLN A 8 -6.66 39.59 -43.19
CA GLN A 8 -6.74 39.10 -44.57
C GLN A 8 -7.97 39.62 -45.31
N ALA A 9 -9.12 39.70 -44.65
CA ALA A 9 -10.33 40.26 -45.25
C ALA A 9 -10.16 41.77 -45.56
N ARG A 10 -9.57 42.54 -44.63
CA ARG A 10 -9.26 43.97 -44.84
C ARG A 10 -8.27 44.19 -45.99
N LEU A 11 -7.20 43.40 -46.06
CA LEU A 11 -6.23 43.46 -47.16
C LEU A 11 -6.90 43.16 -48.51
N ARG A 12 -7.78 42.15 -48.58
CA ARG A 12 -8.52 41.85 -49.81
C ARG A 12 -9.36 43.03 -50.28
N GLY A 13 -10.08 43.70 -49.37
CA GLY A 13 -10.85 44.90 -49.69
C GLY A 13 -9.98 46.07 -50.17
N ALA A 14 -8.91 46.38 -49.43
CA ALA A 14 -7.99 47.47 -49.78
C ALA A 14 -7.25 47.22 -51.10
N LYS A 15 -6.89 45.96 -51.39
CA LYS A 15 -6.27 45.55 -52.65
C LYS A 15 -7.23 45.73 -53.84
N ALA A 16 -8.48 45.30 -53.71
CA ALA A 16 -9.49 45.48 -54.76
C ALA A 16 -9.73 46.98 -55.07
N GLN A 17 -9.72 47.83 -54.04
CA GLN A 17 -9.86 49.28 -54.20
C GLN A 17 -8.63 49.89 -54.90
N TRP A 18 -7.42 49.50 -54.50
CA TRP A 18 -6.19 49.93 -55.17
C TRP A 18 -6.16 49.51 -56.65
N GLU A 19 -6.49 48.25 -56.96
CA GLU A 19 -6.53 47.75 -58.35
C GLU A 19 -7.51 48.54 -59.23
N LYS A 20 -8.68 48.93 -58.67
CA LYS A 20 -9.63 49.79 -59.37
C LYS A 20 -9.01 51.15 -59.69
N TRP A 21 -8.50 51.85 -58.68
CA TRP A 21 -7.93 53.19 -58.85
C TRP A 21 -6.64 53.20 -59.68
N GLU A 22 -5.86 52.13 -59.66
CA GLU A 22 -4.67 51.97 -60.50
C GLU A 22 -5.07 51.87 -61.99
N LYS A 23 -6.10 51.08 -62.32
CA LYS A 23 -6.63 50.99 -63.68
C LYS A 23 -7.21 52.32 -64.14
N ASP A 24 -7.97 53.00 -63.28
CA ASP A 24 -8.52 54.32 -63.59
C ASP A 24 -7.41 55.36 -63.81
N TRP A 25 -6.37 55.38 -62.97
CA TRP A 25 -5.23 56.28 -63.15
C TRP A 25 -4.50 56.02 -64.48
N LYS A 26 -4.23 54.75 -64.84
CA LYS A 26 -3.62 54.38 -66.13
C LYS A 26 -4.49 54.84 -67.31
N ARG A 27 -5.81 54.64 -67.23
CA ARG A 27 -6.76 55.07 -68.27
C ARG A 27 -6.80 56.59 -68.41
N PHE A 28 -6.89 57.33 -67.31
CA PHE A 28 -6.95 58.78 -67.32
C PHE A 28 -5.64 59.41 -67.79
N ARG A 29 -4.49 58.81 -67.46
CA ARG A 29 -3.19 59.22 -67.99
C ARG A 29 -3.15 59.13 -69.53
N ALA A 30 -3.60 58.03 -70.11
CA ALA A 30 -3.66 57.86 -71.57
C ALA A 30 -4.65 58.86 -72.24
N LEU A 31 -5.78 59.16 -71.60
CA LEU A 31 -6.73 60.18 -72.09
C LEU A 31 -6.14 61.60 -72.01
N ARG A 32 -5.28 61.88 -71.02
CA ARG A 32 -4.58 63.17 -70.90
C ARG A 32 -3.53 63.35 -71.99
N GLU A 33 -2.78 62.30 -72.34
CA GLU A 33 -1.83 62.31 -73.45
C GLU A 33 -2.51 62.66 -74.78
N ARG A 34 -3.78 62.25 -74.93
CA ARG A 34 -4.66 62.62 -76.06
C ARG A 34 -5.39 63.97 -75.88
N LYS A 35 -5.08 64.74 -74.82
CA LYS A 35 -5.68 66.04 -74.46
C LYS A 35 -7.20 66.02 -74.24
N VAL A 36 -7.80 64.87 -73.92
CA VAL A 36 -9.26 64.70 -73.75
C VAL A 36 -9.75 65.16 -72.36
N ILE A 37 -8.87 65.21 -71.36
CA ILE A 37 -9.21 65.60 -69.98
C ILE A 37 -8.32 66.73 -69.45
N SER A 38 -8.80 67.43 -68.42
CA SER A 38 -8.05 68.48 -67.71
C SER A 38 -6.96 67.91 -66.80
N GLN A 39 -5.91 68.72 -66.53
CA GLN A 39 -4.82 68.35 -65.62
C GLN A 39 -5.35 68.05 -64.21
N ARG A 40 -6.22 68.93 -63.70
CA ARG A 40 -6.89 68.78 -62.39
C ARG A 40 -7.54 67.41 -62.21
N ARG A 41 -8.22 66.90 -63.24
CA ARG A 41 -8.91 65.60 -63.16
C ARG A 41 -7.95 64.42 -63.15
N LEU A 42 -6.79 64.54 -63.80
CA LEU A 42 -5.72 63.53 -63.68
C LEU A 42 -5.12 63.55 -62.27
N ASP A 43 -4.88 64.74 -61.72
CA ASP A 43 -4.30 64.91 -60.38
C ASP A 43 -5.23 64.36 -59.28
N GLU A 44 -6.54 64.56 -59.40
CA GLU A 44 -7.56 63.97 -58.51
C GLU A 44 -7.51 62.42 -58.51
N VAL A 45 -7.46 61.80 -59.69
CA VAL A 45 -7.38 60.33 -59.81
C VAL A 45 -6.02 59.81 -59.34
N ALA A 46 -4.93 60.53 -59.60
CA ALA A 46 -3.60 60.18 -59.12
C ALA A 46 -3.53 60.22 -57.58
N ALA A 47 -4.11 61.26 -56.96
CA ALA A 47 -4.22 61.36 -55.51
C ALA A 47 -5.06 60.21 -54.91
N ALA A 48 -6.19 59.87 -55.54
CA ALA A 48 -7.03 58.74 -55.13
C ALA A 48 -6.30 57.39 -55.23
N ALA A 49 -5.56 57.15 -56.32
CA ALA A 49 -4.76 55.94 -56.49
C ALA A 49 -3.61 55.85 -55.47
N LYS A 50 -2.95 56.97 -55.17
CA LYS A 50 -1.91 57.05 -54.13
C LYS A 50 -2.50 56.76 -52.74
N GLY A 51 -3.67 57.31 -52.42
CA GLY A 51 -4.38 57.01 -51.17
C GLY A 51 -4.78 55.55 -51.03
N ALA A 52 -5.34 54.95 -52.10
CA ALA A 52 -5.70 53.54 -52.12
C ALA A 52 -4.48 52.61 -51.99
N LYS A 53 -3.34 52.99 -52.59
CA LYS A 53 -2.07 52.26 -52.44
C LYS A 53 -1.60 52.27 -50.99
N ALA A 54 -1.57 53.45 -50.35
CA ALA A 54 -1.19 53.60 -48.95
C ALA A 54 -2.11 52.79 -48.02
N GLN A 55 -3.41 52.74 -48.32
CA GLN A 55 -4.38 51.93 -47.55
C GLN A 55 -4.13 50.43 -47.71
N MET A 56 -3.79 49.96 -48.92
CA MET A 56 -3.42 48.56 -49.16
C MET A 56 -2.13 48.17 -48.43
N GLU A 57 -1.11 49.02 -48.49
CA GLU A 57 0.14 48.83 -47.76
C GLU A 57 -0.08 48.79 -46.25
N SER A 58 -0.92 49.68 -45.70
CA SER A 58 -1.30 49.67 -44.29
C SER A 58 -1.99 48.35 -43.90
N ALA A 59 -2.98 47.90 -44.68
CA ALA A 59 -3.66 46.63 -44.44
C ALA A 59 -2.73 45.41 -44.54
N GLN A 60 -1.70 45.49 -45.40
CA GLN A 60 -0.67 44.46 -45.51
C GLN A 60 0.21 44.42 -44.25
N GLN A 61 0.58 45.58 -43.70
CA GLN A 61 1.31 45.67 -42.44
C GLN A 61 0.49 45.13 -41.27
N GLU A 62 -0.81 45.43 -41.21
CA GLU A 62 -1.73 44.83 -40.22
C GLU A 62 -1.75 43.30 -40.30
N LEU A 63 -1.81 42.74 -41.52
CA LEU A 63 -1.77 41.29 -41.70
C LEU A 63 -0.44 40.68 -41.22
N ASN A 64 0.68 41.32 -41.55
CA ASN A 64 2.00 40.84 -41.13
C ASN A 64 2.13 40.85 -39.59
N ARG A 65 1.66 41.92 -38.94
CA ARG A 65 1.59 42.00 -37.46
C ARG A 65 0.71 40.90 -36.88
N ALA A 66 -0.48 40.68 -37.44
CA ALA A 66 -1.39 39.64 -36.97
C ALA A 66 -0.82 38.23 -37.13
N LYS A 67 -0.06 37.96 -38.21
CA LYS A 67 0.63 36.69 -38.42
C LYS A 67 1.77 36.50 -37.42
N ALA A 68 2.62 37.51 -37.21
CA ALA A 68 3.69 37.43 -36.21
C ALA A 68 3.15 37.20 -34.79
N ALA A 69 2.05 37.87 -34.42
CA ALA A 69 1.37 37.64 -33.15
C ALA A 69 0.80 36.22 -33.03
N LEU A 70 0.34 35.63 -34.14
CA LEU A 70 -0.14 34.25 -34.15
C LEU A 70 1.01 33.24 -33.96
N GLU A 71 2.13 33.42 -34.66
CA GLU A 71 3.28 32.52 -34.54
C GLU A 71 3.86 32.53 -33.12
N THR A 72 4.01 33.72 -32.52
CA THR A 72 4.45 33.83 -31.12
C THR A 72 3.49 33.16 -30.14
N ALA A 73 2.17 33.31 -30.35
CA ALA A 73 1.17 32.61 -29.53
C ALA A 73 1.21 31.09 -29.72
N MET A 74 1.46 30.59 -30.94
CA MET A 74 1.61 29.15 -31.20
C MET A 74 2.89 28.60 -30.56
N ALA A 75 4.01 29.32 -30.63
CA ALA A 75 5.25 28.96 -29.96
C ALA A 75 5.05 28.84 -28.44
N LYS A 76 4.44 29.85 -27.81
CA LYS A 76 4.08 29.82 -26.38
C LYS A 76 3.17 28.63 -26.03
N LYS A 77 2.17 28.33 -26.89
CA LYS A 77 1.31 27.17 -26.66
C LYS A 77 2.10 25.86 -26.68
N ARG A 78 3.03 25.69 -27.63
CA ARG A 78 3.90 24.50 -27.69
C ARG A 78 4.78 24.39 -26.45
N GLU A 79 5.35 25.50 -26.01
CA GLU A 79 6.14 25.57 -24.77
C GLU A 79 5.31 25.13 -23.55
N ILE A 80 4.09 25.65 -23.39
CA ILE A 80 3.18 25.23 -22.31
C ILE A 80 2.91 23.72 -22.36
N THR A 81 2.64 23.16 -23.54
CA THR A 81 2.42 21.72 -23.68
C THR A 81 3.67 20.89 -23.33
N LEU A 82 4.86 21.38 -23.65
CA LEU A 82 6.11 20.72 -23.25
C LEU A 82 6.29 20.78 -21.72
N ARG A 83 6.09 21.94 -21.11
CA ARG A 83 6.14 22.10 -19.64
C ARG A 83 5.13 21.20 -18.91
N GLN A 84 3.92 21.06 -19.45
CA GLN A 84 2.92 20.14 -18.89
C GLN A 84 3.39 18.68 -18.94
N LYS A 85 4.06 18.27 -20.01
CA LYS A 85 4.66 16.93 -20.09
C LYS A 85 5.80 16.76 -19.10
N GLU A 86 6.66 17.77 -18.93
CA GLU A 86 7.73 17.76 -17.92
C GLU A 86 7.17 17.59 -16.51
N ILE A 87 6.06 18.27 -16.18
CA ILE A 87 5.37 18.11 -14.88
C ILE A 87 4.96 16.65 -14.66
N GLY A 88 4.31 16.01 -15.64
CA GLY A 88 3.90 14.60 -15.50
C GLY A 88 5.07 13.63 -15.30
N VAL A 89 6.22 13.90 -15.93
CA VAL A 89 7.45 13.13 -15.71
C VAL A 89 7.98 13.34 -14.29
N LEU A 90 8.00 14.58 -13.79
CA LEU A 90 8.44 14.90 -12.43
C LEU A 90 7.51 14.32 -11.37
N GLU A 91 6.19 14.32 -11.59
CA GLU A 91 5.21 13.67 -10.71
C GLU A 91 5.46 12.17 -10.61
N SER A 92 5.78 11.52 -11.74
CA SER A 92 6.10 10.10 -11.79
C SER A 92 7.42 9.79 -11.06
N ALA A 93 8.42 10.66 -11.21
CA ALA A 93 9.69 10.56 -10.50
C ALA A 93 9.53 10.78 -8.98
N LEU A 94 8.67 11.72 -8.58
CA LEU A 94 8.30 11.95 -7.19
C LEU A 94 7.65 10.70 -6.58
N ALA A 95 6.64 10.13 -7.24
CA ALA A 95 5.97 8.92 -6.78
C ALA A 95 6.96 7.74 -6.61
N THR A 96 7.88 7.57 -7.57
CA THR A 96 8.92 6.53 -7.48
C THR A 96 9.86 6.77 -6.29
N THR A 97 10.21 8.03 -6.02
CA THR A 97 11.10 8.39 -4.91
C THR A 97 10.39 8.22 -3.56
N GLN A 98 9.09 8.54 -3.51
CA GLN A 98 8.25 8.32 -2.33
C GLN A 98 8.17 6.83 -1.98
N ALA A 99 7.95 5.96 -2.98
CA ALA A 99 7.93 4.52 -2.77
C ALA A 99 9.26 3.98 -2.22
N LYS A 100 10.40 4.50 -2.70
CA LYS A 100 11.72 4.15 -2.17
C LYS A 100 11.92 4.61 -0.72
N LEU A 101 11.35 5.76 -0.36
CA LEU A 101 11.37 6.25 1.02
C LEU A 101 10.56 5.33 1.93
N GLU A 102 9.36 4.92 1.50
CA GLU A 102 8.50 3.99 2.24
C GLU A 102 9.17 2.61 2.40
N GLU A 103 9.81 2.10 1.35
CA GLU A 103 10.60 0.87 1.40
C GLU A 103 11.75 0.98 2.41
N ALA A 104 12.52 2.06 2.36
CA ALA A 104 13.62 2.29 3.31
C ALA A 104 13.14 2.47 4.75
N GLN A 105 11.96 3.08 4.96
CA GLN A 105 11.32 3.18 6.26
C GLN A 105 10.87 1.81 6.78
N ALA A 106 10.27 0.97 5.94
CA ALA A 106 9.90 -0.39 6.32
C ALA A 106 11.13 -1.20 6.74
N LEU A 107 12.22 -1.13 5.97
CA LEU A 107 13.49 -1.78 6.33
C LEU A 107 14.07 -1.26 7.65
N LEU A 108 13.91 0.02 7.95
CA LEU A 108 14.34 0.59 9.23
C LEU A 108 13.47 0.09 10.38
N GLU A 109 12.15 0.02 10.21
CA GLU A 109 11.25 -0.52 11.23
C GLU A 109 11.51 -2.01 11.46
N ASP A 110 11.85 -2.79 10.42
CA ASP A 110 12.23 -4.21 10.54
C ASP A 110 13.51 -4.42 11.38
N THR A 111 14.35 -3.38 11.57
CA THR A 111 15.49 -3.46 12.51
C THR A 111 15.06 -3.48 13.97
N ARG A 112 13.82 -3.10 14.26
CA ARG A 112 13.21 -3.12 15.58
C ARG A 112 12.19 -4.24 15.62
N ILE A 113 12.45 -5.26 16.44
CA ILE A 113 11.59 -6.45 16.51
C ILE A 113 10.81 -6.40 17.82
N PRO A 114 9.64 -5.73 17.87
CA PRO A 114 8.79 -5.74 19.06
C PRO A 114 8.18 -7.14 19.24
N SER A 115 7.94 -7.53 20.49
CA SER A 115 7.23 -8.78 20.75
C SER A 115 5.76 -8.65 20.34
N PRO A 116 5.20 -9.57 19.52
CA PRO A 116 3.80 -9.51 19.12
C PRO A 116 2.84 -9.94 20.23
N VAL A 117 3.37 -10.55 21.29
CA VAL A 117 2.58 -11.07 22.41
C VAL A 117 3.14 -10.58 23.73
N LYS A 118 2.26 -10.42 24.72
CA LYS A 118 2.69 -10.25 26.11
C LYS A 118 3.12 -11.61 26.65
N GLY A 119 4.33 -11.71 27.17
CA GLY A 119 4.87 -12.95 27.73
C GLY A 119 6.24 -12.76 28.36
N ARG A 120 6.84 -13.87 28.78
CA ARG A 120 8.22 -13.90 29.29
C ARG A 120 9.12 -14.56 28.24
N VAL A 121 10.34 -14.03 28.07
CA VAL A 121 11.37 -14.68 27.26
C VAL A 121 11.79 -15.98 27.96
N VAL A 122 11.58 -17.10 27.29
CA VAL A 122 11.93 -18.45 27.76
C VAL A 122 13.36 -18.77 27.34
N GLU A 123 13.71 -18.44 26.11
CA GLU A 123 14.99 -18.74 25.52
C GLU A 123 15.43 -17.61 24.58
N LYS A 124 16.72 -17.30 24.62
CA LYS A 124 17.38 -16.38 23.69
C LYS A 124 18.26 -17.25 22.79
N LEU A 125 18.00 -17.20 21.48
CA LEU A 125 18.63 -18.06 20.47
C LEU A 125 19.82 -17.39 19.78
N VAL A 126 19.95 -16.08 19.94
CA VAL A 126 20.95 -15.24 19.26
C VAL A 126 21.50 -14.23 20.26
N GLU A 127 22.80 -14.04 20.27
CA GLU A 127 23.48 -13.10 21.16
C GLU A 127 23.77 -11.73 20.53
N GLU A 128 24.06 -10.74 21.37
CA GLU A 128 24.40 -9.41 20.89
C GLU A 128 25.72 -9.45 20.11
N GLY A 129 25.74 -8.85 18.92
CA GLY A 129 26.88 -8.84 18.01
C GLY A 129 26.89 -9.98 16.99
N GLU A 130 25.96 -10.94 17.07
CA GLU A 130 25.79 -11.97 16.05
C GLU A 130 25.10 -11.42 14.80
N VAL A 131 25.53 -11.92 13.63
CA VAL A 131 24.92 -11.57 12.35
C VAL A 131 23.92 -12.67 11.97
N VAL A 132 22.68 -12.27 11.74
CA VAL A 132 21.57 -13.17 11.42
C VAL A 132 20.93 -12.84 10.07
N THR A 133 20.28 -13.83 9.47
CA THR A 133 19.52 -13.65 8.22
C THR A 133 18.04 -13.44 8.51
N ALA A 134 17.30 -12.89 7.55
CA ALA A 134 15.85 -12.73 7.67
C ALA A 134 15.17 -14.09 7.95
N GLY A 135 14.26 -14.11 8.91
CA GLY A 135 13.54 -15.32 9.33
C GLY A 135 14.27 -16.18 10.37
N THR A 136 15.50 -15.84 10.76
CA THR A 136 16.18 -16.51 11.87
C THR A 136 15.43 -16.20 13.18
N PRO A 137 15.01 -17.22 13.96
CA PRO A 137 14.35 -17.00 15.24
C PRO A 137 15.35 -16.43 16.26
N LEU A 138 14.99 -15.31 16.92
CA LEU A 138 15.87 -14.62 17.87
C LEU A 138 15.59 -14.98 19.32
N VAL A 139 14.31 -15.02 19.69
CA VAL A 139 13.84 -15.26 21.06
C VAL A 139 12.55 -16.08 21.03
N ILE A 140 12.39 -16.95 22.01
CA ILE A 140 11.15 -17.67 22.26
C ILE A 140 10.45 -16.97 23.42
N VAL A 141 9.26 -16.42 23.16
CA VAL A 141 8.42 -15.74 24.16
C VAL A 141 7.20 -16.61 24.41
N THR A 142 6.92 -16.90 25.68
CA THR A 142 5.73 -17.67 26.08
C THR A 142 4.87 -16.88 27.05
N ASN A 143 3.55 -16.94 26.85
CA ASN A 143 2.60 -16.41 27.79
C ASN A 143 2.41 -17.40 28.95
N LEU A 144 2.88 -17.03 30.15
CA LEU A 144 2.79 -17.87 31.35
C LEU A 144 1.42 -17.82 32.04
N ASP A 145 0.50 -16.96 31.56
CA ASP A 145 -0.87 -16.87 32.06
C ASP A 145 -1.79 -17.91 31.42
N SER A 146 -1.41 -18.47 30.28
CA SER A 146 -2.19 -19.47 29.54
C SER A 146 -1.39 -20.75 29.39
N LEU A 147 -1.39 -21.55 30.46
CA LEU A 147 -0.72 -22.84 30.51
C LEU A 147 -1.74 -23.98 30.52
N TYR A 148 -1.34 -25.13 29.98
CA TYR A 148 -2.11 -26.35 30.07
C TYR A 148 -1.20 -27.54 30.36
N LEU A 149 -1.73 -28.50 31.11
CA LEU A 149 -1.14 -29.83 31.24
C LEU A 149 -1.80 -30.75 30.20
N LYS A 150 -1.00 -31.38 29.34
CA LYS A 150 -1.48 -32.43 28.42
C LYS A 150 -1.34 -33.78 29.13
N ILE A 151 -2.46 -34.43 29.41
CA ILE A 151 -2.51 -35.77 29.99
C ILE A 151 -3.12 -36.76 28.99
N TYR A 152 -2.83 -38.04 29.20
CA TYR A 152 -3.33 -39.14 28.37
C TYR A 152 -4.25 -40.02 29.20
N ILE A 153 -5.51 -40.13 28.77
CA ILE A 153 -6.53 -40.90 29.47
C ILE A 153 -6.86 -42.16 28.66
N PRO A 154 -6.82 -43.36 29.26
CA PRO A 154 -7.23 -44.59 28.58
C PRO A 154 -8.70 -44.56 28.12
N GLU A 155 -8.99 -45.09 26.93
CA GLU A 155 -10.35 -45.18 26.36
C GLU A 155 -11.43 -45.61 27.37
N PRO A 156 -11.25 -46.65 28.22
CA PRO A 156 -12.32 -47.09 29.12
C PRO A 156 -12.75 -46.03 30.14
N GLN A 157 -11.88 -45.06 30.45
CA GLN A 157 -12.15 -43.99 31.40
C GLN A 157 -12.72 -42.73 30.72
N MET A 158 -12.65 -42.64 29.39
CA MET A 158 -13.09 -41.46 28.64
C MET A 158 -14.58 -41.15 28.78
N GLY A 159 -15.43 -42.16 28.99
CA GLY A 159 -16.87 -41.96 29.21
C GLY A 159 -17.21 -41.14 30.46
N ARG A 160 -16.24 -40.89 31.34
CA ARG A 160 -16.41 -40.11 32.58
C ARG A 160 -15.85 -38.69 32.49
N ILE A 161 -15.17 -38.36 31.38
CA ILE A 161 -14.48 -37.09 31.19
C ILE A 161 -15.30 -36.19 30.26
N ALA A 162 -15.55 -34.96 30.69
CA ALA A 162 -16.31 -33.97 29.95
C ALA A 162 -15.60 -32.61 29.94
N LEU A 163 -15.80 -31.86 28.85
CA LEU A 163 -15.34 -30.48 28.77
C LEU A 163 -15.94 -29.66 29.91
N GLY A 164 -15.13 -28.79 30.50
CA GLY A 164 -15.53 -27.92 31.60
C GLY A 164 -15.42 -28.56 32.98
N GLN A 165 -15.05 -29.83 33.11
CA GLN A 165 -14.85 -30.45 34.44
C GLN A 165 -13.71 -29.81 35.22
N GLU A 166 -13.91 -29.65 36.52
CA GLU A 166 -12.88 -29.16 37.43
C GLU A 166 -11.73 -30.15 37.55
N ALA A 167 -10.50 -29.63 37.53
CA ALA A 167 -9.30 -30.42 37.72
C ALA A 167 -8.31 -29.70 38.63
N ARG A 168 -7.34 -30.45 39.16
CA ARG A 168 -6.17 -29.92 39.85
C ARG A 168 -4.92 -30.47 39.20
N ILE A 169 -3.91 -29.62 39.07
CA ILE A 169 -2.58 -30.00 38.62
C ILE A 169 -1.65 -29.98 39.83
N TYR A 170 -0.94 -31.08 40.01
CA TYR A 170 0.11 -31.24 41.00
C TYR A 170 1.44 -31.33 40.26
N VAL A 171 2.47 -30.66 40.77
CA VAL A 171 3.81 -30.70 40.20
C VAL A 171 4.79 -30.99 41.33
N ASP A 172 5.81 -31.79 41.05
CA ASP A 172 6.78 -32.24 42.05
C ASP A 172 7.53 -31.08 42.71
N ALA A 173 7.72 -29.99 41.98
CA ALA A 173 8.34 -28.78 42.48
C ALA A 173 7.52 -28.07 43.58
N PHE A 174 6.20 -28.30 43.63
CA PHE A 174 5.27 -27.66 44.57
C PHE A 174 4.22 -28.66 45.07
N PRO A 175 4.63 -29.67 45.86
CA PRO A 175 3.79 -30.83 46.19
C PRO A 175 2.59 -30.47 47.09
N ASP A 176 2.70 -29.38 47.87
CA ASP A 176 1.66 -28.91 48.78
C ASP A 176 0.74 -27.85 48.16
N THR A 177 1.01 -27.40 46.94
CA THR A 177 0.29 -26.30 46.29
C THR A 177 -0.36 -26.78 44.99
N PRO A 178 -1.59 -27.32 45.03
CA PRO A 178 -2.30 -27.70 43.82
C PRO A 178 -2.72 -26.48 43.01
N PHE A 179 -2.54 -26.54 41.70
CA PHE A 179 -2.96 -25.49 40.78
C PHE A 179 -4.37 -25.77 40.26
N PRO A 180 -5.32 -24.82 40.41
CA PRO A 180 -6.68 -24.99 39.92
C PRO A 180 -6.69 -25.04 38.39
N ALA A 181 -7.36 -26.03 37.82
CA ALA A 181 -7.44 -26.26 36.39
C ALA A 181 -8.84 -26.67 35.94
N GLN A 182 -9.05 -26.76 34.63
CA GLN A 182 -10.28 -27.25 34.03
C GLN A 182 -10.00 -28.02 32.75
N VAL A 183 -10.80 -29.05 32.48
CA VAL A 183 -10.77 -29.76 31.20
C VAL A 183 -11.21 -28.80 30.10
N CYS A 184 -10.28 -28.33 29.27
CA CYS A 184 -10.54 -27.36 28.20
C CYS A 184 -10.48 -27.98 26.81
N TYR A 185 -9.91 -29.16 26.68
CA TYR A 185 -9.84 -29.88 25.42
C TYR A 185 -9.84 -31.39 25.64
N VAL A 186 -10.60 -32.09 24.81
CA VAL A 186 -10.61 -33.56 24.73
C VAL A 186 -10.39 -33.92 23.26
N ALA A 187 -9.35 -34.69 22.96
CA ALA A 187 -9.07 -35.12 21.60
C ALA A 187 -10.20 -36.01 21.06
N SER A 188 -10.61 -35.80 19.81
CA SER A 188 -11.63 -36.63 19.14
C SER A 188 -11.06 -37.88 18.49
N LYS A 189 -9.73 -38.00 18.41
CA LYS A 189 -9.01 -39.15 17.85
C LYS A 189 -8.10 -39.73 18.93
N ALA A 190 -8.03 -41.04 19.00
CA ALA A 190 -7.09 -41.72 19.88
C ALA A 190 -5.65 -41.53 19.36
N GLU A 191 -4.72 -41.25 20.27
CA GLU A 191 -3.28 -41.24 20.02
C GLU A 191 -2.69 -42.58 20.52
N PHE A 192 -1.73 -43.12 19.77
CA PHE A 192 -0.96 -44.29 20.19
C PHE A 192 0.10 -43.85 21.20
N THR A 193 0.11 -44.42 22.41
CA THR A 193 1.27 -44.32 23.30
C THR A 193 2.45 -45.05 22.64
N PRO A 194 3.56 -44.39 22.26
CA PRO A 194 4.65 -45.06 21.57
C PRO A 194 5.36 -46.02 22.53
N LYS A 195 4.93 -47.28 22.55
CA LYS A 195 5.71 -48.41 23.02
C LYS A 195 5.62 -49.51 21.96
N GLU A 196 6.78 -49.94 21.47
CA GLU A 196 6.91 -51.15 20.65
C GLU A 196 6.56 -52.37 21.50
N VAL A 197 5.73 -53.28 20.97
CA VAL A 197 5.41 -54.54 21.66
C VAL A 197 5.34 -55.71 20.67
N GLN A 198 5.97 -56.81 21.05
CA GLN A 198 6.23 -58.01 20.22
C GLN A 198 5.25 -59.17 20.48
N THR A 199 4.18 -58.99 21.27
CA THR A 199 3.25 -60.08 21.60
C THR A 199 1.77 -59.71 21.57
N HIS A 200 0.93 -60.64 21.10
CA HIS A 200 -0.51 -60.49 20.81
C HIS A 200 -1.41 -60.05 22.00
N LYS A 201 -0.90 -60.06 23.25
CA LYS A 201 -1.61 -59.60 24.46
C LYS A 201 -1.36 -58.13 24.81
N GLU A 202 -0.42 -57.47 24.15
CA GLU A 202 -0.11 -56.06 24.37
C GLU A 202 -0.63 -55.25 23.20
N ARG A 203 -1.95 -55.24 23.05
CA ARG A 203 -2.61 -54.27 22.18
C ARG A 203 -2.44 -52.89 22.81
N VAL A 204 -1.81 -51.98 22.07
CA VAL A 204 -2.26 -50.61 21.83
C VAL A 204 -3.30 -50.13 22.85
N GLN A 205 -2.85 -49.54 23.96
CA GLN A 205 -3.78 -48.79 24.79
C GLN A 205 -4.15 -47.53 24.01
N TYR A 206 -5.37 -47.49 23.46
CA TYR A 206 -5.89 -46.26 22.88
C TYR A 206 -6.03 -45.24 24.01
N THR A 207 -5.23 -44.18 23.93
CA THR A 207 -5.30 -43.06 24.85
C THR A 207 -5.85 -41.85 24.12
N PHE A 208 -6.60 -41.02 24.84
CA PHE A 208 -7.06 -39.75 24.32
C PHE A 208 -6.33 -38.65 25.06
N ALA A 209 -5.78 -37.71 24.30
CA ALA A 209 -5.16 -36.53 24.87
C ALA A 209 -6.23 -35.60 25.44
N VAL A 210 -6.08 -35.25 26.71
CA VAL A 210 -6.92 -34.27 27.40
C VAL A 210 -6.03 -33.13 27.87
N LYS A 211 -6.44 -31.88 27.63
CA LYS A 211 -5.73 -30.70 28.15
C LYS A 211 -6.47 -30.14 29.36
N LEU A 212 -5.73 -30.00 30.44
CA LEU A 212 -6.16 -29.31 31.65
C LEU A 212 -5.59 -27.88 31.60
N CYS A 213 -6.44 -26.90 31.32
CA CYS A 213 -6.03 -25.50 31.31
C CYS A 213 -5.94 -24.98 32.74
N VAL A 214 -4.80 -24.39 33.10
CA VAL A 214 -4.57 -23.77 34.40
C VAL A 214 -5.44 -22.52 34.49
N LYS A 215 -6.27 -22.40 35.54
CA LYS A 215 -7.12 -21.23 35.76
C LYS A 215 -6.32 -20.03 36.29
N GLU A 216 -5.31 -20.31 37.10
CA GLU A 216 -4.47 -19.27 37.73
C GLU A 216 -3.05 -19.82 37.95
N ASN A 217 -2.05 -19.20 37.32
CA ASN A 217 -0.63 -19.50 37.55
C ASN A 217 -0.03 -18.44 38.48
N ARG A 218 -0.30 -18.59 39.78
CA ARG A 218 0.18 -17.65 40.81
C ARG A 218 1.69 -17.51 40.77
N ASP A 219 2.16 -16.26 40.82
CA ASP A 219 3.59 -15.88 40.79
C ASP A 219 4.39 -16.45 39.60
N HIS A 220 3.69 -16.91 38.54
CA HIS A 220 4.28 -17.62 37.40
C HIS A 220 5.17 -18.82 37.80
N LEU A 221 4.77 -19.55 38.85
CA LEU A 221 5.50 -20.70 39.37
C LEU A 221 5.55 -21.86 38.37
N LEU A 222 4.44 -22.12 37.66
CA LEU A 222 4.40 -23.13 36.61
C LEU A 222 5.14 -22.63 35.37
N LYS A 223 6.02 -23.49 34.84
CA LYS A 223 6.78 -23.26 33.60
C LYS A 223 6.49 -24.37 32.58
N PRO A 224 6.55 -24.07 31.28
CA PRO A 224 6.50 -25.08 30.24
C PRO A 224 7.57 -26.17 30.47
N GLY A 225 7.20 -27.43 30.24
CA GLY A 225 8.10 -28.59 30.39
C GLY A 225 8.16 -29.19 31.79
N MET A 226 7.52 -28.59 32.80
CA MET A 226 7.39 -29.22 34.12
C MET A 226 6.52 -30.49 34.01
N PRO A 227 7.01 -31.65 34.48
CA PRO A 227 6.15 -32.81 34.68
C PRO A 227 5.14 -32.51 35.78
N GLY A 228 3.96 -33.11 35.67
CA GLY A 228 2.92 -32.95 36.67
C GLY A 228 1.76 -33.90 36.44
N ASP A 229 1.04 -34.16 37.52
CA ASP A 229 -0.11 -35.04 37.56
C ASP A 229 -1.41 -34.24 37.55
N GLY A 230 -2.35 -34.70 36.73
CA GLY A 230 -3.68 -34.11 36.61
C GLY A 230 -4.74 -34.96 37.31
N VAL A 231 -5.44 -34.38 38.29
CA VAL A 231 -6.59 -35.02 38.94
C VAL A 231 -7.87 -34.34 38.45
N ILE A 232 -8.69 -35.07 37.70
CA ILE A 232 -10.01 -34.60 37.24
C ILE A 232 -11.08 -35.06 38.22
N LYS A 233 -12.00 -34.16 38.58
CA LYS A 233 -13.11 -34.48 39.48
C LYS A 233 -14.23 -35.20 38.74
N VAL A 234 -14.38 -36.50 38.98
CA VAL A 234 -15.40 -37.36 38.34
C VAL A 234 -16.65 -37.54 39.20
N GLU A 235 -16.52 -37.48 40.53
CA GLU A 235 -17.63 -37.60 41.50
C GLU A 235 -17.54 -36.48 42.58
N PRO A 236 -18.66 -36.11 43.24
CA PRO A 236 -18.64 -35.14 44.33
C PRO A 236 -18.00 -35.77 45.59
N GLY A 237 -16.68 -35.60 45.74
CA GLY A 237 -15.92 -36.05 46.91
C GLY A 237 -14.71 -35.14 47.22
N PRO A 238 -13.94 -35.45 48.28
CA PRO A 238 -12.70 -34.75 48.57
C PRO A 238 -11.68 -34.97 47.45
N TRP A 239 -10.77 -34.01 47.26
CA TRP A 239 -9.73 -34.11 46.24
C TRP A 239 -8.67 -35.14 46.63
N TRP A 240 -8.36 -36.04 45.71
CA TRP A 240 -7.23 -36.95 45.83
C TRP A 240 -5.90 -36.21 45.51
N ASN A 241 -4.83 -36.54 46.24
CA ASN A 241 -3.48 -35.99 46.06
C ASN A 241 -2.50 -37.11 45.70
N PRO A 242 -2.02 -37.17 44.44
CA PRO A 242 -1.17 -38.26 43.96
C PRO A 242 0.24 -38.26 44.57
N ILE A 243 0.80 -37.11 44.95
CA ILE A 243 2.21 -37.01 45.36
C ILE A 243 2.44 -37.58 46.78
N ARG A 244 1.41 -37.59 47.64
CA ARG A 244 1.56 -38.00 49.05
C ARG A 244 1.58 -39.50 49.30
N GLU A 245 1.20 -40.34 48.33
CA GLU A 245 1.22 -41.80 48.49
C GLU A 245 2.61 -42.42 48.22
N GLU A 246 3.44 -41.83 47.35
CA GLU A 246 4.81 -42.32 47.11
C GLU A 246 5.78 -42.04 48.25
N THR A 247 5.47 -41.09 49.14
CA THR A 247 6.35 -40.75 50.28
C THR A 247 6.10 -41.62 51.51
N VAL A 248 5.15 -42.57 51.45
CA VAL A 248 4.90 -43.54 52.53
C VAL A 248 5.26 -44.95 52.04
N GLN A 249 6.54 -45.29 52.17
CA GLN A 249 6.99 -46.67 52.36
C GLN A 249 7.45 -46.85 53.81
#